data_AF-A0A7S4NW52-F1
#
_entry.id   AF-A0A7S4NW52-F1
#
_cell.length_a   1.000
_cell.length_b   1.000
_cell.length_c   1.000
_cell.angle_alpha   90.00
_cell.angle_beta   90.00
_cell.angle_gamma   90.00
#
_symmetry.space_group_name_H-M   'P 1'
#
loop_
_entity.id
_entity.type
_entity.pdbx_description
1 polymer ?
#
loop_
_entity_poly.entity_id
_entity_poly.type
_entity_poly.pdbx_seq_one_letter_code
_entity_poly.pdbx_strand_id
1 'polypeptide(L)'
;KTSFEEHCDKVVEQVRKMRVFSLSKMEEGQKGEESPYDPAPHAQGGEENQKLVLTAAFLDVGDWRSASYMLDVLSAVLPTSYPPVAKSLCKLIHRMIDPLYRSVIESSNLLGLLYKSPKMEQCTLSEGIPVIAEFCDLERLMPFLRHLSIYLHEDVVLLVKLCRIVKECIKSHDCRPPEFVKE
;
A
#
# COMPACT_ATOMS: atom_id res chain seq x y z
N LYS A 1 -31.19 4.07 0.45
CA LYS A 1 -29.72 4.20 0.32
C LYS A 1 -29.15 4.42 1.71
N THR A 2 -28.06 3.75 2.06
CA THR A 2 -27.41 3.92 3.37
C THR A 2 -26.61 5.23 3.39
N SER A 3 -26.47 5.86 4.56
CA SER A 3 -25.75 7.15 4.76
C SER A 3 -24.35 7.19 4.10
N PHE A 4 -23.70 6.02 3.97
CA PHE A 4 -22.41 5.86 3.32
C PHE A 4 -22.46 6.02 1.79
N GLU A 5 -23.47 5.45 1.12
CA GLU A 5 -23.65 5.61 -0.34
C GLU A 5 -23.89 7.07 -0.71
N GLU A 6 -24.65 7.80 0.10
CA GLU A 6 -24.89 9.23 -0.11
C GLU A 6 -23.62 10.07 0.04
N HIS A 7 -22.71 9.67 0.93
CA HIS A 7 -21.42 10.33 1.09
C HIS A 7 -20.51 10.08 -0.13
N CYS A 8 -20.45 8.84 -0.62
CA CYS A 8 -19.73 8.50 -1.85
C CYS A 8 -20.29 9.27 -3.07
N ASP A 9 -21.60 9.33 -3.23
CA ASP A 9 -22.26 10.08 -4.31
C ASP A 9 -21.89 11.58 -4.24
N LYS A 10 -21.88 12.17 -3.04
CA LYS A 10 -21.47 13.57 -2.83
C LYS A 10 -20.00 13.81 -3.14
N VAL A 11 -19.10 12.90 -2.75
CA VAL A 11 -17.66 12.99 -3.05
C VAL A 11 -17.42 12.93 -4.56
N VAL A 12 -18.09 12.01 -5.26
CA VAL A 12 -18.01 11.89 -6.73
C VAL A 12 -18.52 13.17 -7.41
N GLU A 13 -19.61 13.76 -6.91
CA GLU A 13 -20.15 15.00 -7.46
C GLU A 13 -19.23 16.21 -7.24
N GLN A 14 -18.59 16.31 -6.07
CA GLN A 14 -17.60 17.36 -5.78
C GLN A 14 -16.35 17.23 -6.66
N VAL A 15 -15.85 16.01 -6.86
CA VAL A 15 -14.73 15.73 -7.79
C VAL A 15 -15.12 16.11 -9.22
N ARG A 16 -16.35 15.84 -9.64
CA ARG A 16 -16.84 16.22 -10.97
C ARG A 16 -16.92 17.73 -11.14
N LYS A 17 -17.41 18.47 -10.14
CA LYS A 17 -17.46 19.94 -10.15
C LYS A 17 -16.05 20.55 -10.22
N MET A 18 -15.10 20.00 -9.47
CA MET A 18 -13.69 20.43 -9.49
C MET A 18 -13.02 20.17 -10.84
N ARG A 19 -13.31 19.02 -11.47
CA ARG A 19 -12.82 18.68 -12.82
C ARG A 19 -13.37 19.64 -13.89
N VAL A 20 -14.65 19.98 -13.84
CA VAL A 20 -15.28 20.93 -14.78
C VAL A 20 -14.66 22.34 -14.65
N PHE A 21 -14.39 22.79 -13.42
CA PHE A 21 -13.75 24.09 -13.17
C PHE A 21 -12.31 24.19 -13.70
N SER A 22 -11.65 23.04 -13.90
CA SER A 22 -10.30 22.96 -14.48
C SER A 22 -10.31 23.06 -16.00
N LEU A 23 -11.37 22.54 -16.66
CA LEU A 23 -11.51 22.61 -18.12
C LEU A 23 -11.85 24.02 -18.60
N SER A 24 -12.71 24.75 -17.89
CA SER A 24 -13.04 26.14 -18.23
C SER A 24 -11.87 27.13 -18.04
N LYS A 25 -10.78 26.70 -17.37
CA LYS A 25 -9.52 27.46 -17.28
C LYS A 25 -8.50 27.10 -18.37
N MET A 26 -8.72 26.00 -19.09
CA MET A 26 -7.80 25.49 -20.13
C MET A 26 -8.23 25.87 -21.56
N GLU A 27 -9.45 26.40 -21.76
CA GLU A 27 -9.95 26.76 -23.10
C GLU A 27 -9.24 27.97 -23.77
N GLU A 28 -8.25 28.60 -23.12
CA GLU A 28 -7.40 29.63 -23.76
C GLU A 28 -6.08 29.10 -24.36
N GLY A 29 -5.81 27.79 -24.34
CA GLY A 29 -4.52 27.22 -24.78
C GLY A 29 -4.59 26.06 -25.77
N GLN A 30 -4.74 26.39 -27.06
CA GLN A 30 -4.31 25.68 -28.29
C GLN A 30 -4.39 24.12 -28.42
N LYS A 31 -5.13 23.75 -29.48
CA LYS A 31 -5.22 22.49 -30.25
C LYS A 31 -3.95 21.62 -30.34
N GLY A 32 -4.13 20.30 -30.15
CA GLY A 32 -3.21 19.22 -30.54
C GLY A 32 -3.95 17.87 -30.64
N GLU A 33 -3.55 17.02 -31.59
CA GLU A 33 -4.27 15.88 -32.18
C GLU A 33 -4.57 14.69 -31.24
N GLU A 34 -5.72 14.04 -31.46
CA GLU A 34 -6.23 12.88 -30.70
C GLU A 34 -5.67 11.55 -31.24
N SER A 35 -5.04 10.75 -30.35
CA SER A 35 -4.73 9.33 -30.57
C SER A 35 -5.66 8.46 -29.70
N PRO A 36 -6.39 7.46 -30.23
CA PRO A 36 -7.45 6.75 -29.49
C PRO A 36 -7.08 5.76 -28.37
N TYR A 37 -5.88 5.83 -27.77
CA TYR A 37 -5.47 4.90 -26.70
C TYR A 37 -4.61 5.61 -25.64
N ASP A 38 -5.21 6.54 -24.89
CA ASP A 38 -4.61 7.08 -23.68
C ASP A 38 -5.23 6.41 -22.44
N PRO A 39 -4.46 5.67 -21.62
CA PRO A 39 -4.91 5.24 -20.31
C PRO A 39 -5.09 6.49 -19.44
N ALA A 40 -6.23 6.58 -18.76
CA ALA A 40 -6.63 7.48 -17.68
C ALA A 40 -5.73 8.73 -17.44
N PRO A 41 -6.30 9.95 -17.45
CA PRO A 41 -5.53 11.20 -17.47
C PRO A 41 -4.49 11.19 -16.35
N HIS A 42 -3.24 11.06 -16.77
CA HIS A 42 -2.09 11.25 -15.91
C HIS A 42 -2.25 12.59 -15.22
N ALA A 43 -1.92 12.59 -13.94
CA ALA A 43 -1.79 13.73 -13.06
C ALA A 43 -0.76 14.74 -13.61
N GLN A 44 -1.13 15.46 -14.65
CA GLN A 44 -0.37 16.55 -15.25
C GLN A 44 -1.28 17.78 -15.27
N GLY A 45 -1.15 18.61 -14.25
CA GLY A 45 -1.89 19.86 -14.20
C GLY A 45 -1.85 20.53 -12.84
N GLY A 46 -0.73 21.20 -12.56
CA GLY A 46 -0.61 22.20 -11.48
C GLY A 46 0.00 21.65 -10.20
N GLU A 47 1.31 21.85 -10.05
CA GLU A 47 2.07 21.60 -8.83
C GLU A 47 1.99 20.15 -8.34
N GLU A 48 3.03 19.36 -8.59
CA GLU A 48 3.22 18.08 -7.90
C GLU A 48 2.93 18.30 -6.42
N ASN A 49 1.95 17.59 -5.87
CA ASN A 49 1.45 17.83 -4.52
C ASN A 49 2.62 17.54 -3.57
N GLN A 50 3.41 18.55 -3.23
CA GLN A 50 4.73 18.39 -2.62
C GLN A 50 4.64 17.61 -1.31
N LYS A 51 3.48 17.68 -0.64
CA LYS A 51 3.14 16.88 0.55
C LYS A 51 3.12 15.37 0.25
N LEU A 52 2.61 14.95 -0.91
CA LEU A 52 2.62 13.54 -1.35
C LEU A 52 4.04 13.09 -1.71
N VAL A 53 4.80 13.94 -2.41
CA VAL A 53 6.21 13.67 -2.74
C VAL A 53 7.04 13.52 -1.45
N LEU A 54 6.84 14.44 -0.50
CA LEU A 54 7.49 14.40 0.82
C LEU A 54 7.07 13.16 1.62
N THR A 55 5.78 12.77 1.58
CA THR A 55 5.30 11.54 2.22
C THR A 55 5.99 10.31 1.63
N ALA A 56 6.12 10.23 0.30
CA ALA A 56 6.84 9.14 -0.36
C ALA A 56 8.31 9.11 0.07
N ALA A 57 8.96 10.27 0.14
CA ALA A 57 10.35 10.37 0.60
C ALA A 57 10.53 9.89 2.06
N PHE A 58 9.62 10.25 2.97
CA PHE A 58 9.65 9.73 4.35
C PHE A 58 9.53 8.20 4.39
N LEU A 59 8.65 7.62 3.57
CA LEU A 59 8.46 6.17 3.46
C LEU A 59 9.70 5.46 2.88
N ASP A 60 10.35 6.05 1.88
CA ASP A 60 11.56 5.49 1.27
C ASP A 60 12.72 5.45 2.30
N VAL A 61 12.96 6.56 3.00
CA VAL A 61 13.96 6.67 4.08
C VAL A 61 13.60 5.78 5.29
N GLY A 62 12.31 5.53 5.51
CA GLY A 62 11.81 4.72 6.60
C GLY A 62 11.47 5.51 7.87
N ASP A 63 11.26 6.82 7.77
CA ASP A 63 10.69 7.60 8.88
C ASP A 63 9.18 7.35 8.95
N TRP A 64 8.80 6.25 9.61
CA TRP A 64 7.39 5.89 9.76
C TRP A 64 6.61 6.90 10.60
N ARG A 65 7.24 7.54 11.59
CA ARG A 65 6.54 8.49 12.48
C ARG A 65 6.07 9.71 11.69
N SER A 66 6.95 10.30 10.91
CA SER A 66 6.62 11.44 10.04
C SER A 66 5.71 11.02 8.89
N ALA A 67 5.94 9.85 8.29
CA ALA A 67 5.08 9.33 7.23
C ALA A 67 3.65 9.06 7.71
N SER A 68 3.45 8.39 8.85
CA SER A 68 2.14 8.10 9.42
C SER A 68 1.38 9.38 9.72
N TYR A 69 2.04 10.37 10.33
CA TYR A 69 1.43 11.67 10.58
C TYR A 69 0.96 12.34 9.29
N MET A 70 1.80 12.35 8.25
CA MET A 70 1.43 12.92 6.94
C MET A 70 0.30 12.15 6.26
N LEU A 71 0.30 10.81 6.35
CA LEU A 71 -0.77 9.96 5.83
C LEU A 71 -2.11 10.24 6.52
N ASP A 72 -2.09 10.49 7.83
CA ASP A 72 -3.28 10.85 8.60
C ASP A 72 -3.79 12.25 8.21
N VAL A 73 -2.90 13.23 8.11
CA VAL A 73 -3.26 14.59 7.66
C VAL A 73 -3.83 14.59 6.24
N LEU A 74 -3.30 13.73 5.36
CA LEU A 74 -3.74 13.63 3.97
C LEU A 74 -4.88 12.63 3.76
N SER A 75 -5.41 12.00 4.82
CA SER A 75 -6.41 10.94 4.73
C SER A 75 -7.64 11.31 3.88
N ALA A 76 -8.07 12.57 3.92
CA ALA A 76 -9.19 13.08 3.13
C ALA A 76 -8.98 13.01 1.61
N VAL A 77 -7.73 13.02 1.14
CA VAL A 77 -7.36 12.94 -0.28
C VAL A 77 -6.83 11.57 -0.70
N LEU A 78 -6.90 10.58 0.20
CA LEU A 78 -6.47 9.20 -0.04
C LEU A 78 -5.03 9.14 -0.61
N PRO A 79 -4.00 9.39 0.21
CA PRO A 79 -2.63 9.63 -0.25
C PRO A 79 -2.02 8.41 -0.97
N THR A 80 -2.50 7.21 -0.68
CA THR A 80 -2.11 5.97 -1.33
C THR A 80 -2.67 5.80 -2.75
N SER A 81 -3.61 6.65 -3.18
CA SER A 81 -3.99 6.76 -4.59
C SER A 81 -2.85 7.29 -5.47
N TYR A 82 -1.87 7.98 -4.88
CA TYR A 82 -0.69 8.45 -5.58
C TYR A 82 0.34 7.30 -5.68
N PRO A 83 0.67 6.80 -6.88
CA PRO A 83 1.46 5.58 -7.04
C PRO A 83 2.83 5.59 -6.33
N PRO A 84 3.59 6.71 -6.29
CA PRO A 84 4.85 6.76 -5.55
C PRO A 84 4.70 6.51 -4.05
N VAL A 85 3.63 6.99 -3.41
CA VAL A 85 3.36 6.73 -1.98
C VAL A 85 3.03 5.26 -1.77
N ALA A 86 2.14 4.69 -2.59
CA ALA A 86 1.81 3.26 -2.52
C ALA A 86 3.04 2.37 -2.70
N LYS A 87 3.86 2.64 -3.73
CA LYS A 87 5.10 1.89 -4.00
C LYS A 87 6.11 1.99 -2.86
N SER A 88 6.29 3.18 -2.29
CA SER A 88 7.22 3.38 -1.16
C SER A 88 6.74 2.63 0.09
N LEU A 89 5.43 2.63 0.34
CA LEU A 89 4.81 1.84 1.41
C LEU A 89 4.95 0.33 1.17
N CYS A 90 4.76 -0.16 -0.06
CA CYS A 90 5.01 -1.56 -0.41
C CYS A 90 6.46 -1.97 -0.19
N LYS A 91 7.43 -1.15 -0.60
CA LYS A 91 8.87 -1.39 -0.33
C LYS A 91 9.17 -1.45 1.17
N LEU A 92 8.54 -0.58 1.95
CA LEU A 92 8.68 -0.57 3.41
C LEU A 92 8.16 -1.87 4.02
N ILE A 93 6.94 -2.28 3.66
CA ILE A 93 6.36 -3.55 4.11
C ILE A 93 7.23 -4.73 3.68
N HIS A 94 7.72 -4.73 2.44
CA HIS A 94 8.64 -5.76 1.94
C HIS A 94 9.85 -5.93 2.84
N ARG A 95 10.48 -4.82 3.28
CA ARG A 95 11.59 -4.86 4.23
C ARG A 95 11.19 -5.47 5.57
N MET A 96 10.01 -5.11 6.08
CA MET A 96 9.53 -5.56 7.39
C MET A 96 9.25 -7.06 7.43
N ILE A 97 8.66 -7.62 6.38
CA ILE A 97 8.24 -9.04 6.34
C ILE A 97 9.28 -9.98 5.74
N ASP A 98 10.37 -9.46 5.14
CA ASP A 98 11.37 -10.31 4.47
C ASP A 98 11.96 -11.41 5.37
N PRO A 99 12.31 -11.18 6.66
CA PRO A 99 12.86 -12.25 7.50
C PRO A 99 11.83 -13.35 7.78
N LEU A 100 10.59 -13.00 8.12
CA LEU A 100 9.51 -13.97 8.30
C LEU A 100 9.17 -14.70 6.99
N TYR A 101 9.20 -14.01 5.86
CA TYR A 101 8.95 -14.65 4.56
C TYR A 101 10.02 -15.67 4.20
N ARG A 102 11.29 -15.39 4.49
CA ARG A 102 12.40 -16.32 4.26
C ARG A 102 12.26 -17.58 5.11
N SER A 103 11.93 -17.45 6.40
CA SER A 103 11.73 -18.62 7.27
C SER A 103 10.57 -19.50 6.80
N VAL A 104 9.49 -18.91 6.28
CA VAL A 104 8.36 -19.64 5.67
C VAL A 104 8.76 -20.39 4.39
N ILE A 105 9.64 -19.83 3.56
CA ILE A 105 10.13 -20.52 2.36
C ILE A 105 11.05 -21.69 2.73
N GLU A 106 11.92 -21.49 3.71
CA GLU A 106 12.84 -22.51 4.21
C GLU A 106 12.07 -23.69 4.83
N SER A 107 11.04 -23.44 5.62
CA SER A 107 10.23 -24.48 6.25
C SER A 107 9.34 -25.25 5.26
N SER A 108 8.89 -24.61 4.18
CA SER A 108 7.98 -25.21 3.20
C SER A 108 8.66 -26.09 2.14
N ASN A 109 9.94 -26.42 2.29
CA ASN A 109 10.76 -27.19 1.33
C ASN A 109 10.74 -26.63 -0.10
N LEU A 110 10.40 -25.34 -0.27
CA LEU A 110 10.32 -24.66 -1.55
C LEU A 110 11.69 -24.20 -2.08
N LEU A 111 12.77 -24.63 -1.43
CA LEU A 111 14.18 -24.34 -1.74
C LEU A 111 14.58 -24.65 -3.20
N GLY A 112 13.80 -25.46 -3.92
CA GLY A 112 14.00 -25.74 -5.35
C GLY A 112 13.62 -24.58 -6.28
N LEU A 113 12.76 -23.65 -5.85
CA LEU A 113 12.28 -22.54 -6.68
C LEU A 113 12.88 -21.19 -6.25
N LEU A 114 14.19 -21.06 -6.41
CA LEU A 114 14.87 -19.80 -6.75
C LEU A 114 14.39 -18.52 -5.99
N TYR A 115 14.22 -18.54 -4.66
CA TYR A 115 14.20 -17.27 -3.91
C TYR A 115 15.64 -16.75 -3.75
N LYS A 116 16.28 -16.44 -4.88
CA LYS A 116 17.38 -15.49 -4.92
C LYS A 116 16.74 -14.12 -4.77
N SER A 117 16.37 -13.77 -3.54
CA SER A 117 16.15 -12.35 -3.23
C SER A 117 17.35 -11.61 -3.78
N PRO A 118 17.18 -10.53 -4.57
CA PRO A 118 18.24 -9.56 -4.72
C PRO A 118 18.76 -9.29 -3.31
N LYS A 119 20.08 -9.21 -3.14
CA LYS A 119 20.64 -8.65 -1.91
C LYS A 119 20.10 -7.23 -1.85
N MET A 120 18.91 -7.07 -1.28
CA MET A 120 18.31 -5.77 -1.08
C MET A 120 19.31 -5.13 -0.14
N GLU A 121 19.98 -4.09 -0.65
CA GLU A 121 20.93 -3.35 0.15
C GLU A 121 20.26 -3.11 1.48
N GLN A 122 20.97 -3.48 2.54
CA GLN A 122 20.52 -3.29 3.90
C GLN A 122 20.49 -1.79 4.12
N CYS A 123 19.49 -1.10 3.56
CA CYS A 123 19.03 0.17 4.05
C CYS A 123 18.56 -0.19 5.45
N THR A 124 19.46 0.00 6.41
CA THR A 124 19.19 -0.06 7.84
C THR A 124 17.82 0.58 8.01
N LEU A 125 16.83 -0.23 8.37
CA LEU A 125 15.52 0.29 8.71
C LEU A 125 15.78 1.40 9.73
N SER A 126 15.36 2.62 9.41
CA SER A 126 15.57 3.76 10.30
C SER A 126 15.09 3.42 11.70
N GLU A 127 15.69 4.03 12.73
CA GLU A 127 15.31 3.85 14.13
C GLU A 127 13.79 3.97 14.29
N GLY A 128 13.12 2.82 14.48
CA GLY A 128 11.68 2.77 14.75
C GLY A 128 10.80 1.92 13.84
N ILE A 129 11.32 1.37 12.73
CA ILE A 129 10.51 0.41 11.94
C ILE A 129 10.65 -1.00 12.51
N PRO A 130 9.54 -1.66 12.92
CA PRO A 130 9.61 -3.01 13.47
C PRO A 130 9.97 -4.02 12.37
N VAL A 131 10.95 -4.88 12.66
CA VAL A 131 11.24 -6.07 11.86
C VAL A 131 10.30 -7.17 12.31
N ILE A 132 9.59 -7.80 11.37
CA ILE A 132 8.65 -8.88 11.65
C ILE A 132 9.37 -10.20 11.35
N ALA A 133 9.87 -10.85 12.39
CA ALA A 133 10.57 -12.14 12.29
C ALA A 133 9.68 -13.33 12.71
N GLU A 134 8.69 -13.08 13.56
CA GLU A 134 7.78 -14.10 14.11
C GLU A 134 6.33 -13.85 13.71
N PHE A 135 5.51 -14.91 13.71
CA PHE A 135 4.07 -14.79 13.40
C PHE A 135 3.33 -13.92 14.43
N CYS A 136 3.77 -13.91 15.69
CA CYS A 136 3.19 -13.08 16.75
C CYS A 136 3.32 -11.57 16.47
N ASP A 137 4.33 -11.16 15.70
CA ASP A 137 4.55 -9.76 15.36
C ASP A 137 3.79 -9.29 14.12
N LEU A 138 2.98 -10.16 13.49
CA LEU A 138 2.18 -9.79 12.31
C LEU A 138 1.18 -8.65 12.59
N GLU A 139 0.71 -8.51 13.83
CA GLU A 139 -0.17 -7.40 14.21
C GLU A 139 0.50 -6.03 13.98
N ARG A 140 1.84 -5.95 14.11
CA ARG A 140 2.61 -4.71 13.87
C ARG A 140 2.53 -4.25 12.42
N LEU A 141 2.11 -5.11 11.50
CA LEU A 141 1.91 -4.78 10.10
C LEU A 141 0.57 -4.06 9.83
N MET A 142 -0.41 -4.19 10.74
CA MET A 142 -1.77 -3.67 10.56
C MET A 142 -1.84 -2.17 10.26
N PRO A 143 -1.05 -1.28 10.93
CA PRO A 143 -1.05 0.14 10.60
C PRO A 143 -0.65 0.41 9.14
N PHE A 144 0.39 -0.27 8.65
CA PHE A 144 0.89 -0.12 7.28
C PHE A 144 -0.14 -0.62 6.26
N LEU A 145 -0.76 -1.77 6.52
CA LEU A 145 -1.80 -2.32 5.65
C LEU A 145 -3.09 -1.49 5.68
N ARG A 146 -3.42 -0.85 6.79
CA ARG A 146 -4.57 0.07 6.88
C ARG A 146 -4.41 1.26 5.93
N HIS A 147 -3.22 1.87 5.89
CA HIS A 147 -2.95 2.98 4.99
C HIS A 147 -2.89 2.52 3.51
N LEU A 148 -2.28 1.35 3.25
CA LEU A 148 -2.19 0.79 1.89
C LEU A 148 -3.57 0.37 1.35
N SER A 149 -4.40 -0.27 2.19
CA SER A 149 -5.76 -0.70 1.88
C SER A 149 -5.84 -1.42 0.52
N ILE A 150 -6.72 -0.97 -0.37
CA ILE A 150 -6.93 -1.54 -1.72
C ILE A 150 -5.75 -1.35 -2.67
N TYR A 151 -4.81 -0.43 -2.37
CA TYR A 151 -3.65 -0.14 -3.24
C TYR A 151 -2.54 -1.19 -3.17
N LEU A 152 -2.74 -2.24 -2.38
CA LEU A 152 -1.87 -3.42 -2.41
C LEU A 152 -1.82 -4.09 -3.79
N HIS A 153 -2.83 -3.89 -4.64
CA HIS A 153 -2.84 -4.43 -6.01
C HIS A 153 -1.71 -3.89 -6.89
N GLU A 154 -1.14 -2.73 -6.56
CA GLU A 154 0.03 -2.15 -7.26
C GLU A 154 1.28 -3.03 -7.13
N ASP A 155 1.33 -3.88 -6.09
CA ASP A 155 2.44 -4.83 -5.86
C ASP A 155 1.91 -6.24 -5.59
N VAL A 156 1.69 -6.99 -6.67
CA VAL A 156 1.24 -8.39 -6.61
C VAL A 156 2.27 -9.28 -5.92
N VAL A 157 3.56 -8.93 -5.94
CA VAL A 157 4.61 -9.71 -5.25
C VAL A 157 4.38 -9.61 -3.74
N LEU A 158 4.16 -8.41 -3.22
CA LEU A 158 3.83 -8.21 -1.81
C LEU A 158 2.57 -8.97 -1.41
N LEU A 159 1.50 -8.86 -2.21
CA LEU A 159 0.25 -9.59 -1.97
C LEU A 159 0.49 -11.10 -1.85
N VAL A 160 1.26 -11.69 -2.78
CA VAL A 160 1.60 -13.12 -2.75
C VAL A 160 2.45 -13.48 -1.54
N LYS A 161 3.40 -12.63 -1.12
CA LYS A 161 4.18 -12.85 0.11
C LYS A 161 3.27 -12.91 1.33
N LEU A 162 2.36 -11.95 1.48
CA LEU A 162 1.41 -11.90 2.60
C LEU A 162 0.51 -13.14 2.62
N CYS A 163 -0.07 -13.52 1.47
CA CYS A 163 -0.90 -14.72 1.38
C CYS A 163 -0.15 -16.00 1.80
N ARG A 164 1.13 -16.12 1.42
CA ARG A 164 1.97 -17.27 1.82
C ARG A 164 2.28 -17.28 3.31
N ILE A 165 2.64 -16.13 3.88
CA ILE A 165 2.90 -15.99 5.32
C ILE A 165 1.65 -16.35 6.12
N VAL A 166 0.49 -15.80 5.74
CA VAL A 166 -0.79 -16.07 6.42
C VAL A 166 -1.17 -17.55 6.29
N LYS A 167 -0.99 -18.16 5.11
CA LYS A 167 -1.21 -19.59 4.91
C LYS A 167 -0.36 -20.44 5.85
N GLU A 168 0.91 -20.10 6.02
CA GLU A 168 1.81 -20.87 6.90
C GLU A 168 1.53 -20.60 8.38
N CYS A 169 1.12 -19.37 8.72
CA CYS A 169 0.63 -19.02 10.05
C CYS A 169 -0.59 -19.88 10.42
N ILE A 170 -1.58 -20.00 9.54
CA ILE A 170 -2.78 -20.83 9.74
C ILE A 170 -2.45 -22.32 9.86
N LYS A 171 -1.42 -22.83 9.16
CA LYS A 171 -0.99 -24.22 9.32
C LYS A 171 -0.24 -24.46 10.63
N SER A 172 0.60 -23.50 11.02
CA SER A 172 1.45 -23.61 12.22
C SER A 172 0.62 -23.49 13.49
N HIS A 173 -0.39 -22.61 13.46
CA HIS A 173 -1.47 -22.58 14.43
C HIS A 173 -2.56 -23.54 13.96
N ASP A 174 -2.34 -24.86 14.13
CA ASP A 174 -3.37 -25.87 13.92
C ASP A 174 -4.63 -25.42 14.69
N CYS A 175 -5.60 -24.87 13.96
CA CYS A 175 -6.93 -24.55 14.46
C CYS A 175 -7.62 -25.88 14.73
N ARG A 176 -7.20 -26.59 15.79
CA ARG A 176 -8.06 -27.57 16.43
C ARG A 176 -9.25 -26.75 16.94
N PRO A 177 -10.46 -26.89 16.36
CA PRO A 177 -11.62 -26.27 17.00
C PRO A 177 -11.65 -26.80 18.44
N PRO A 178 -11.90 -25.95 19.45
CA PRO A 178 -12.10 -26.46 20.80
C PRO A 178 -13.16 -27.55 20.69
N GLU A 179 -12.79 -28.78 21.08
CA GLU A 179 -13.72 -29.89 21.14
C GLU A 179 -14.90 -29.39 21.99
N PHE A 180 -16.08 -29.25 21.36
CA PHE A 180 -17.29 -29.00 22.11
C PHE A 180 -17.46 -30.19 23.04
N VAL A 181 -17.07 -30.00 24.30
CA VAL A 181 -17.41 -30.88 25.41
C VAL A 181 -18.94 -30.91 25.41
N LYS A 182 -19.49 -32.01 24.91
CA LYS A 182 -20.90 -32.36 25.13
C LYS A 182 -21.01 -32.71 26.61
N GLU A 183 -21.47 -31.75 27.40
CA GLU A 183 -22.18 -32.06 28.65
C GLU A 183 -23.62 -32.49 28.34
#